data_AF-A0A6I3JFN1-F1
#
_entry.id   AF-A0A6I3JFN1-F1
#
_cell.length_a   1.000
_cell.length_b   1.000
_cell.length_c   1.000
_cell.angle_alpha   90.00
_cell.angle_beta   90.00
_cell.angle_gamma   90.00
#
_symmetry.space_group_name_H-M   'P 1'
#
loop_
_entity.id
_entity.type
_entity.pdbx_description
1 polymer ?
#
loop_
_entity_poly.entity_id
_entity_poly.type
_entity_poly.pdbx_seq_one_letter_code
_entity_poly.pdbx_strand_id
1 'polypeptide(L)'
;MGAVRRRLEALARGLWVAALVLALGLTVTGVVLPEGESESRSYVAPAPAQPIRLKIPAIDVVAPVVPIGMSPGRVLQPPADYTKVGWWDVSARAGARRGQTVITGHTVHTGGGALNPVTSLEKGQKVLVVSRKGTVRYRVSGVRVLSRAALAEQAEALFGQDRGRGRLVLVSCTDWNGSEFESNVVVLARRV
;
A
#
# COMPACT_ATOMS: atom_id res chain seq x y z
N MET A 1 70.95 41.48 31.33
CA MET A 1 70.54 41.55 32.76
C MET A 1 69.64 42.77 32.92
N GLY A 2 68.36 42.63 33.28
CA GLY A 2 67.55 43.82 33.61
C GLY A 2 66.02 43.76 33.46
N ALA A 3 65.43 42.73 32.85
CA ALA A 3 63.95 42.69 32.68
C ALA A 3 63.31 41.34 33.06
N VAL A 4 64.08 40.45 33.69
CA VAL A 4 63.54 39.40 34.56
C VAL A 4 63.13 40.09 35.86
N ARG A 5 61.82 40.29 36.12
CA ARG A 5 61.22 40.32 37.49
C ARG A 5 59.81 40.92 37.61
N ARG A 6 59.20 41.53 36.59
CA ARG A 6 58.02 42.38 36.84
C ARG A 6 56.62 41.84 36.57
N ARG A 7 56.40 40.55 36.29
CA ARG A 7 55.02 40.02 36.12
C ARG A 7 54.86 38.59 36.65
N LEU A 8 55.39 38.33 37.85
CA LEU A 8 55.23 37.06 38.59
C LEU A 8 54.22 37.12 39.75
N GLU A 9 53.36 38.14 39.81
CA GLU A 9 52.34 38.22 40.87
C GLU A 9 50.99 38.66 40.32
N ALA A 10 50.35 37.76 39.57
CA ALA A 10 48.88 37.72 39.47
C ALA A 10 48.43 36.29 39.21
N LEU A 11 49.04 35.35 39.94
CA LEU A 11 48.43 34.07 40.27
C LEU A 11 47.32 34.36 41.29
N ALA A 12 46.06 34.41 40.86
CA ALA A 12 44.89 33.98 41.64
C ALA A 12 43.62 34.48 40.97
N ARG A 13 42.97 33.57 40.22
CA ARG A 13 41.51 33.41 40.03
C ARG A 13 41.28 32.77 38.67
N GLY A 14 41.09 31.45 38.64
CA GLY A 14 40.74 30.75 37.41
C GLY A 14 41.22 29.29 37.32
N LEU A 15 41.84 28.74 38.35
CA LEU A 15 41.77 27.30 38.57
C LEU A 15 40.38 27.01 39.15
N TRP A 16 39.57 26.26 38.41
CA TRP A 16 38.59 25.25 38.87
C TRP A 16 37.48 25.05 37.80
N VAL A 17 37.86 24.54 36.63
CA VAL A 17 37.20 23.38 35.98
C VAL A 17 38.31 22.68 35.17
N ALA A 18 39.10 21.84 35.83
CA ALA A 18 39.00 20.39 35.64
C ALA A 18 39.13 20.00 34.15
N ALA A 19 40.35 19.76 33.67
CA ALA A 19 40.90 18.41 33.57
C ALA A 19 40.23 17.57 32.48
N LEU A 20 41.00 17.26 31.43
CA LEU A 20 41.10 15.98 30.71
C LEU A 20 41.36 16.16 29.21
N VAL A 21 42.54 15.63 28.78
CA VAL A 21 42.72 14.81 27.56
C VAL A 21 42.64 15.60 26.23
N LEU A 22 43.72 16.07 25.61
CA LEU A 22 44.91 15.31 25.15
C LEU A 22 44.51 14.05 24.36
N ALA A 23 44.33 14.12 23.04
CA ALA A 23 44.89 13.16 22.08
C ALA A 23 44.22 13.22 20.69
N LEU A 24 45.08 13.37 19.70
CA LEU A 24 45.11 12.74 18.38
C LEU A 24 43.82 12.64 17.55
N GLY A 25 43.88 13.28 16.39
CA GLY A 25 43.06 12.92 15.24
C GLY A 25 43.26 11.47 14.82
N LEU A 26 42.14 10.78 14.59
CA LEU A 26 42.01 9.59 13.77
C LEU A 26 40.55 9.52 13.28
N THR A 27 40.39 9.76 11.97
CA THR A 27 39.42 9.13 11.07
C THR A 27 38.06 8.69 11.64
N VAL A 28 37.01 9.46 11.35
CA VAL A 28 35.68 8.89 11.10
C VAL A 28 35.06 9.62 9.91
N THR A 29 35.42 9.19 8.69
CA THR A 29 34.49 9.29 7.56
C THR A 29 33.29 8.43 7.94
N GLY A 30 32.23 9.08 8.42
CA GLY A 30 30.94 8.43 8.60
C GLY A 30 30.39 8.02 7.25
N VAL A 31 30.77 6.83 6.79
CA VAL A 31 30.01 6.10 5.77
C VAL A 31 28.64 5.88 6.39
N VAL A 32 27.64 6.62 5.91
CA VAL A 32 26.24 6.32 6.15
C VAL A 32 26.00 4.98 5.44
N LEU A 33 26.13 3.88 6.18
CA LEU A 33 25.71 2.58 5.71
C LEU A 33 24.20 2.66 5.52
N PRO A 34 23.64 2.41 4.32
CA PRO A 34 22.20 2.26 4.21
C PRO A 34 21.80 1.10 5.13
N GLU A 35 20.90 1.35 6.11
CA GLU A 35 20.28 0.29 6.88
C GLU A 35 19.85 -0.81 5.91
N GLY A 36 20.45 -1.98 6.10
CA GLY A 36 20.22 -3.14 5.26
C GLY A 36 18.72 -3.33 5.05
N GLU A 37 18.35 -3.51 3.79
CA GLU A 37 17.09 -4.15 3.42
C GLU A 37 16.93 -5.36 4.32
N SER A 38 16.02 -5.23 5.30
CA SER A 38 15.60 -6.31 6.19
C SER A 38 15.39 -7.55 5.34
N GLU A 39 16.33 -8.48 5.45
CA GLU A 39 16.32 -9.77 4.81
C GLU A 39 14.94 -10.40 4.97
N SER A 40 14.30 -10.67 3.82
CA SER A 40 13.45 -11.81 3.54
C SER A 40 12.93 -12.59 4.77
N ARG A 41 12.09 -11.96 5.60
CA ARG A 41 11.14 -12.75 6.39
C ARG A 41 10.16 -13.31 5.37
N SER A 42 10.32 -14.59 5.01
CA SER A 42 9.41 -15.31 4.12
C SER A 42 7.99 -14.98 4.53
N TYR A 43 7.31 -14.15 3.73
CA TYR A 43 5.98 -13.70 4.09
C TYR A 43 5.03 -14.89 4.00
N VAL A 44 4.59 -15.36 5.17
CA VAL A 44 3.53 -16.34 5.27
C VAL A 44 2.21 -15.58 5.32
N ALA A 45 1.46 -15.68 4.23
CA ALA A 45 0.12 -15.11 4.21
C ALA A 45 -0.75 -15.78 5.27
N PRO A 46 -1.62 -15.01 5.96
CA PRO A 46 -2.64 -15.57 6.82
C PRO A 46 -3.47 -16.66 6.13
N ALA A 47 -4.06 -17.55 6.92
CA ALA A 47 -4.99 -18.55 6.42
C ALA A 47 -6.12 -17.88 5.62
N PRO A 48 -6.56 -18.48 4.48
CA PRO A 48 -7.55 -17.86 3.62
C PRO A 48 -8.86 -17.55 4.35
N ALA A 49 -9.32 -16.30 4.27
CA ALA A 49 -10.51 -15.84 4.98
C ALA A 49 -11.29 -14.76 4.22
N GLN A 50 -12.55 -14.57 4.61
CA GLN A 50 -13.39 -13.51 4.08
C GLN A 50 -12.75 -12.13 4.40
N PRO A 51 -12.59 -11.27 3.38
CA PRO A 51 -12.12 -9.91 3.59
C PRO A 51 -13.20 -9.09 4.31
N ILE A 52 -12.76 -8.23 5.23
CA ILE A 52 -13.65 -7.32 6.00
C ILE A 52 -13.26 -5.85 5.84
N ARG A 53 -12.04 -5.57 5.35
CA ARG A 53 -11.56 -4.21 5.11
C ARG A 53 -10.50 -4.18 4.04
N LEU A 54 -10.56 -3.18 3.16
CA LEU A 54 -9.55 -2.85 2.16
C LEU A 54 -8.79 -1.61 2.65
N LYS A 55 -7.46 -1.64 2.54
CA LYS A 55 -6.62 -0.46 2.77
C LYS A 55 -5.63 -0.29 1.61
N ILE A 56 -5.52 0.93 1.11
CA ILE A 56 -4.57 1.29 0.05
C ILE A 56 -3.85 2.58 0.47
N PRO A 57 -2.75 2.49 1.24
CA PRO A 57 -2.14 3.66 1.87
C PRO A 57 -1.66 4.73 0.90
N ALA A 58 -1.23 4.37 -0.30
CA ALA A 58 -0.69 5.32 -1.27
C ALA A 58 -1.74 6.31 -1.83
N ILE A 59 -3.03 6.02 -1.60
CA ILE A 59 -4.17 6.82 -2.10
C ILE A 59 -5.23 7.00 -1.01
N ASP A 60 -4.84 6.86 0.26
CA ASP A 60 -5.68 7.07 1.46
C ASP A 60 -7.02 6.31 1.49
N VAL A 61 -7.11 5.15 0.82
CA VAL A 61 -8.32 4.33 0.85
C VAL A 61 -8.33 3.47 2.11
N VAL A 62 -9.42 3.58 2.87
CA VAL A 62 -9.79 2.65 3.95
C VAL A 62 -11.30 2.37 3.87
N ALA A 63 -11.68 1.21 3.34
CA ALA A 63 -13.08 0.89 3.09
C ALA A 63 -13.50 -0.43 3.75
N PRO A 64 -14.68 -0.51 4.41
CA PRO A 64 -15.27 -1.78 4.81
C PRO A 64 -15.55 -2.66 3.58
N VAL A 65 -15.33 -3.97 3.73
CA VAL A 65 -15.60 -4.96 2.68
C VAL A 65 -16.82 -5.78 3.09
N VAL A 66 -17.80 -5.89 2.20
CA VAL A 66 -18.99 -6.73 2.37
C VAL A 66 -19.06 -7.81 1.29
N PRO A 67 -19.62 -9.00 1.55
CA PRO A 67 -19.83 -9.99 0.51
C PRO A 67 -20.92 -9.52 -0.45
N ILE A 68 -20.72 -9.77 -1.75
CA ILE A 68 -21.69 -9.50 -2.81
C ILE A 68 -21.74 -10.68 -3.78
N GLY A 69 -22.92 -10.95 -4.32
CA GLY A 69 -23.14 -11.89 -5.41
C GLY A 69 -23.29 -11.20 -6.75
N MET A 70 -23.32 -11.97 -7.83
CA MET A 70 -23.71 -11.46 -9.14
C MET A 70 -25.23 -11.33 -9.23
N SER A 71 -25.70 -10.26 -9.88
CA SER A 71 -27.11 -10.14 -10.26
C SER A 71 -27.42 -11.08 -11.44
N PRO A 72 -28.71 -11.32 -11.75
CA PRO A 72 -29.10 -11.83 -13.06
C PRO A 72 -28.40 -11.02 -14.16
N GLY A 73 -27.83 -11.70 -15.17
CA GLY A 73 -27.01 -11.07 -16.21
C GLY A 73 -25.49 -11.09 -15.96
N ARG A 74 -25.01 -11.79 -14.92
CA ARG A 74 -23.57 -11.96 -14.60
C ARG A 74 -22.84 -10.64 -14.30
N VAL A 75 -23.57 -9.64 -13.80
CA VAL A 75 -23.02 -8.35 -13.40
C VAL A 75 -22.71 -8.38 -11.90
N LEU A 76 -21.51 -7.94 -11.55
CA LEU A 76 -21.10 -7.78 -10.16
C LEU A 76 -21.33 -6.33 -9.71
N GLN A 77 -22.44 -6.09 -9.02
CA GLN A 77 -22.81 -4.75 -8.57
C GLN A 77 -22.08 -4.41 -7.25
N PRO A 78 -21.40 -3.26 -7.14
CA PRO A 78 -20.87 -2.81 -5.87
C PRO A 78 -21.99 -2.52 -4.84
N PRO A 79 -21.67 -2.42 -3.54
CA PRO A 79 -22.66 -2.14 -2.50
C PRO A 79 -23.34 -0.78 -2.70
N ALA A 80 -24.65 -0.69 -2.42
CA ALA A 80 -25.41 0.56 -2.52
C ALA A 80 -24.81 1.72 -1.68
N ASP A 81 -24.19 1.39 -0.56
CA ASP A 81 -23.36 2.34 0.19
C ASP A 81 -22.02 2.51 -0.52
N TYR A 82 -21.87 3.64 -1.22
CA TYR A 82 -20.69 3.95 -2.04
C TYR A 82 -19.39 4.05 -1.23
N THR A 83 -19.44 4.15 0.10
CA THR A 83 -18.26 4.17 0.99
C THR A 83 -17.72 2.76 1.30
N LYS A 84 -18.44 1.72 0.87
CA LYS A 84 -18.05 0.32 1.02
C LYS A 84 -17.58 -0.26 -0.31
N VAL A 85 -16.83 -1.35 -0.20
CA VAL A 85 -16.46 -2.19 -1.34
C VAL A 85 -17.08 -3.58 -1.19
N GLY A 86 -17.41 -4.20 -2.31
CA GLY A 86 -17.97 -5.53 -2.38
C GLY A 86 -16.91 -6.56 -2.78
N TRP A 87 -16.79 -7.64 -2.01
CA TRP A 87 -16.03 -8.82 -2.40
C TRP A 87 -16.98 -9.84 -3.05
N TRP A 88 -16.63 -10.31 -4.25
CA TRP A 88 -17.39 -11.38 -4.91
C TRP A 88 -17.26 -12.66 -4.09
N ASP A 89 -18.35 -13.10 -3.48
CA ASP A 89 -18.36 -14.10 -2.41
C ASP A 89 -17.94 -15.53 -2.84
N VAL A 90 -18.12 -15.85 -4.12
CA VAL A 90 -17.62 -17.09 -4.74
C VAL A 90 -16.20 -16.96 -5.33
N SER A 91 -15.61 -15.76 -5.30
CA SER A 91 -14.20 -15.58 -5.67
C SER A 91 -13.27 -16.08 -4.56
N ALA A 92 -11.97 -16.22 -4.85
CA ALA A 92 -11.04 -16.71 -3.86
C ALA A 92 -10.99 -15.79 -2.63
N ARG A 93 -11.01 -16.42 -1.45
CA ARG A 93 -10.80 -15.72 -0.16
C ARG A 93 -9.43 -15.06 -0.12
N ALA A 94 -9.32 -13.95 0.62
CA ALA A 94 -8.04 -13.26 0.81
C ALA A 94 -7.02 -14.22 1.43
N GLY A 95 -5.84 -14.35 0.82
CA GLY A 95 -4.78 -15.28 1.26
C GLY A 95 -4.81 -16.65 0.60
N ALA A 96 -5.82 -16.98 -0.21
CA ALA A 96 -5.87 -18.22 -0.98
C ALA A 96 -4.64 -18.38 -1.90
N ARG A 97 -4.18 -19.62 -2.10
CA ARG A 97 -3.01 -19.93 -2.97
C ARG A 97 -3.39 -20.02 -4.45
N ARG A 98 -4.65 -20.26 -4.76
CA ARG A 98 -5.22 -20.40 -6.11
C ARG A 98 -6.42 -19.47 -6.27
N GLY A 99 -6.78 -19.18 -7.52
CA GLY A 99 -7.86 -18.27 -7.85
C GLY A 99 -7.50 -16.81 -7.59
N GLN A 100 -8.54 -15.99 -7.52
CA GLN A 100 -8.40 -14.53 -7.41
C GLN A 100 -9.43 -13.95 -6.45
N THR A 101 -8.99 -13.11 -5.52
CA THR A 101 -9.90 -12.29 -4.72
C THR A 101 -10.35 -11.12 -5.57
N VAL A 102 -11.65 -11.01 -5.86
CA VAL A 102 -12.20 -9.92 -6.68
C VAL A 102 -12.98 -8.97 -5.79
N ILE A 103 -12.59 -7.69 -5.79
CA ILE A 103 -13.24 -6.63 -5.03
C ILE A 103 -13.65 -5.51 -5.99
N THR A 104 -14.88 -5.03 -5.87
CA THR A 104 -15.41 -3.91 -6.64
C THR A 104 -15.92 -2.80 -5.71
N GLY A 105 -15.94 -1.57 -6.18
CA GLY A 105 -16.37 -0.41 -5.40
C GLY A 105 -16.75 0.75 -6.30
N HIS A 106 -17.48 1.71 -5.74
CA HIS A 106 -17.95 2.88 -6.49
C HIS A 106 -16.84 3.92 -6.70
N THR A 107 -16.82 4.47 -7.91
CA THR A 107 -16.38 5.83 -8.21
C THR A 107 -17.65 6.65 -8.42
N VAL A 108 -17.76 7.79 -7.76
CA VAL A 108 -18.88 8.72 -7.88
C VAL A 108 -18.36 10.01 -8.51
N HIS A 109 -19.03 10.56 -9.51
CA HIS A 109 -18.51 11.71 -10.27
C HIS A 109 -18.41 12.99 -9.41
N THR A 110 -19.18 13.08 -8.33
CA THR A 110 -19.09 14.14 -7.30
C THR A 110 -18.12 13.83 -6.17
N GLY A 111 -17.44 12.67 -6.21
CA GLY A 111 -16.55 12.20 -5.16
C GLY A 111 -17.24 11.38 -4.05
N GLY A 112 -16.45 10.90 -3.09
CA GLY A 112 -16.93 10.18 -1.90
C GLY A 112 -17.04 8.65 -2.04
N GLY A 113 -17.01 8.11 -3.25
CA GLY A 113 -16.92 6.67 -3.49
C GLY A 113 -15.62 6.06 -2.98
N ALA A 114 -15.72 4.86 -2.41
CA ALA A 114 -14.60 4.17 -1.78
C ALA A 114 -13.39 3.96 -2.70
N LEU A 115 -13.63 3.84 -4.01
CA LEU A 115 -12.61 3.64 -5.02
C LEU A 115 -12.45 4.82 -5.98
N ASN A 116 -13.02 6.00 -5.67
CA ASN A 116 -12.77 7.22 -6.43
C ASN A 116 -11.28 7.47 -6.75
N PRO A 117 -10.32 7.30 -5.82
CA PRO A 117 -8.90 7.56 -6.09
C PRO A 117 -8.15 6.40 -6.75
N VAL A 118 -8.81 5.27 -7.05
CA VAL A 118 -8.13 4.03 -7.46
C VAL A 118 -7.38 4.14 -8.80
N THR A 119 -7.76 5.10 -9.64
CA THR A 119 -7.06 5.41 -10.91
C THR A 119 -5.67 5.99 -10.70
N SER A 120 -5.40 6.59 -9.54
CA SER A 120 -4.09 7.13 -9.16
C SER A 120 -3.14 6.07 -8.62
N LEU A 121 -3.57 4.80 -8.56
CA LEU A 121 -2.76 3.71 -8.05
C LEU A 121 -1.70 3.28 -9.09
N GLU A 122 -0.49 3.01 -8.62
CA GLU A 122 0.64 2.67 -9.47
C GLU A 122 1.22 1.29 -9.16
N LYS A 123 1.93 0.73 -10.14
CA LYS A 123 2.67 -0.53 -9.98
C LYS A 123 3.68 -0.40 -8.83
N GLY A 124 3.76 -1.45 -8.00
CA GLY A 124 4.66 -1.49 -6.84
C GLY A 124 4.03 -1.00 -5.53
N GLN A 125 2.93 -0.25 -5.59
CA GLN A 125 2.22 0.21 -4.39
C GLN A 125 1.53 -0.96 -3.67
N LYS A 126 1.35 -0.81 -2.36
CA LYS A 126 0.82 -1.85 -1.48
C LYS A 126 -0.70 -1.77 -1.41
N VAL A 127 -1.34 -2.94 -1.45
CA VAL A 127 -2.76 -3.11 -1.15
C VAL A 127 -2.87 -4.10 0.01
N LEU A 128 -3.61 -3.74 1.05
CA LEU A 128 -3.80 -4.58 2.23
C LEU A 128 -5.26 -5.01 2.30
N VAL A 129 -5.48 -6.32 2.39
CA VAL A 129 -6.80 -6.91 2.57
C VAL A 129 -6.86 -7.52 3.97
N VAL A 130 -7.64 -6.92 4.85
CA VAL A 130 -7.80 -7.35 6.23
C VAL A 130 -8.91 -8.39 6.30
N SER A 131 -8.65 -9.46 7.05
CA SER A 131 -9.61 -10.52 7.36
C SER A 131 -9.57 -10.85 8.85
N ARG A 132 -10.50 -11.67 9.33
CA ARG A 132 -10.48 -12.19 10.71
C ARG A 132 -9.26 -13.07 11.04
N LYS A 133 -8.56 -13.58 10.01
CA LYS A 133 -7.36 -14.42 10.18
C LYS A 133 -6.06 -13.62 10.09
N GLY A 134 -6.13 -12.34 9.75
CA GLY A 134 -4.98 -11.46 9.61
C GLY A 134 -5.06 -10.57 8.36
N THR A 135 -4.00 -9.80 8.14
CA THR A 135 -3.88 -8.91 6.98
C THR A 135 -3.06 -9.57 5.89
N VAL A 136 -3.65 -9.70 4.70
CA VAL A 136 -2.95 -10.17 3.50
C VAL A 136 -2.38 -8.98 2.75
N ARG A 137 -1.08 -9.02 2.46
CA ARG A 137 -0.39 -7.99 1.69
C ARG A 137 -0.33 -8.35 0.21
N TYR A 138 -0.62 -7.37 -0.61
CA TYR A 138 -0.50 -7.44 -2.06
C TYR A 138 0.34 -6.25 -2.55
N ARG A 139 0.96 -6.42 -3.70
CA ARG A 139 1.69 -5.41 -4.44
C ARG A 139 1.09 -5.29 -5.83
N VAL A 140 0.73 -4.07 -6.23
CA VAL A 140 0.19 -3.79 -7.55
C VAL A 140 1.19 -4.24 -8.61
N SER A 141 0.72 -5.07 -9.51
CA SER A 141 1.47 -5.60 -10.65
C SER A 141 1.13 -4.89 -11.96
N GLY A 142 -0.06 -4.31 -12.06
CA GLY A 142 -0.48 -3.48 -13.18
C GLY A 142 -1.84 -2.83 -12.91
N VAL A 143 -2.07 -1.71 -13.59
CA VAL A 143 -3.34 -0.98 -13.61
C VAL A 143 -3.72 -0.80 -15.07
N ARG A 144 -4.96 -1.12 -15.41
CA ARG A 144 -5.47 -1.07 -16.78
C ARG A 144 -6.77 -0.28 -16.79
N VAL A 145 -6.90 0.67 -17.71
CA VAL A 145 -8.18 1.30 -18.02
C VAL A 145 -8.70 0.62 -19.28
N LEU A 146 -9.93 0.12 -19.22
CA LEU A 146 -10.59 -0.63 -20.30
C LEU A 146 -11.96 -0.01 -20.53
N SER A 147 -12.35 0.17 -21.79
CA SER A 147 -13.76 0.45 -22.11
C SER A 147 -14.66 -0.68 -21.60
N ARG A 148 -15.95 -0.39 -21.39
CA ARG A 148 -16.92 -1.41 -20.95
C ARG A 148 -16.92 -2.66 -21.86
N ALA A 149 -16.82 -2.46 -23.17
CA ALA A 149 -16.75 -3.55 -24.16
C ALA A 149 -15.47 -4.38 -23.99
N ALA A 150 -14.31 -3.73 -23.92
CA ALA A 150 -13.03 -4.42 -23.74
C ALA A 150 -12.94 -5.16 -22.39
N LEU A 151 -13.57 -4.62 -21.34
CA LEU A 151 -13.69 -5.30 -20.05
C LEU A 151 -14.52 -6.59 -20.20
N ALA A 152 -15.66 -6.52 -20.88
CA ALA A 152 -16.54 -7.67 -21.08
C ALA A 152 -15.85 -8.80 -21.88
N GLU A 153 -15.12 -8.45 -22.95
CA GLU A 153 -14.34 -9.41 -23.74
C GLU A 153 -13.24 -10.11 -22.92
N GLN A 154 -12.65 -9.39 -21.97
CA GLN A 154 -11.54 -9.89 -21.15
C GLN A 154 -11.97 -10.42 -19.78
N ALA A 155 -13.27 -10.45 -19.49
CA ALA A 155 -13.81 -10.73 -18.15
C ALA A 155 -13.32 -12.07 -17.61
N GLU A 156 -13.33 -13.12 -18.43
CA GLU A 156 -12.85 -14.45 -18.02
C GLU A 156 -11.36 -14.46 -17.68
N ALA A 157 -10.53 -13.76 -18.47
CA ALA A 157 -9.09 -13.67 -18.22
C ALA A 157 -8.76 -12.86 -16.95
N LEU A 158 -9.57 -11.81 -16.68
CA LEU A 158 -9.37 -10.91 -15.56
C LEU A 158 -9.93 -11.49 -14.25
N PHE A 159 -11.12 -12.08 -14.27
CA PHE A 159 -11.89 -12.43 -13.08
C PHE A 159 -12.09 -13.94 -12.87
N GLY A 160 -11.79 -14.77 -13.88
CA GLY A 160 -11.93 -16.22 -13.81
C GLY A 160 -11.14 -16.84 -12.66
N GLN A 161 -11.72 -17.85 -12.01
CA GLN A 161 -11.19 -18.43 -10.77
C GLN A 161 -10.27 -19.63 -10.98
N ASP A 162 -10.25 -20.20 -12.19
CA ASP A 162 -9.42 -21.35 -12.54
C ASP A 162 -7.92 -21.00 -12.69
N ARG A 163 -7.61 -19.71 -12.64
CA ARG A 163 -6.28 -19.14 -12.87
C ARG A 163 -5.87 -18.22 -11.73
N GLY A 164 -4.56 -17.97 -11.64
CA GLY A 164 -4.00 -17.03 -10.67
C GLY A 164 -3.45 -17.71 -9.42
N ARG A 165 -2.32 -17.18 -8.93
CA ARG A 165 -1.60 -17.67 -7.75
C ARG A 165 -2.05 -16.95 -6.47
N GLY A 166 -3.37 -16.79 -6.29
CA GLY A 166 -3.93 -15.98 -5.21
C GLY A 166 -3.75 -14.49 -5.47
N ARG A 167 -4.13 -14.04 -6.67
CA ARG A 167 -4.06 -12.64 -7.10
C ARG A 167 -5.22 -11.85 -6.47
N LEU A 168 -5.04 -10.55 -6.30
CA LEU A 168 -6.11 -9.60 -6.00
C LEU A 168 -6.46 -8.83 -7.27
N VAL A 169 -7.75 -8.65 -7.51
CA VAL A 169 -8.29 -7.82 -8.57
C VAL A 169 -9.19 -6.77 -7.94
N LEU A 170 -8.89 -5.49 -8.16
CA LEU A 170 -9.80 -4.39 -7.86
C LEU A 170 -10.41 -3.88 -9.15
N VAL A 171 -11.70 -3.57 -9.15
CA VAL A 171 -12.39 -2.97 -10.29
C VAL A 171 -13.26 -1.81 -9.85
N SER A 172 -13.26 -0.73 -10.63
CA SER A 172 -14.17 0.40 -10.46
C SER A 172 -14.45 1.08 -11.79
N CYS A 173 -15.38 2.03 -11.79
CA CYS A 173 -15.69 2.88 -12.95
C CYS A 173 -14.71 4.06 -13.04
N THR A 174 -14.46 4.55 -14.25
CA THR A 174 -13.65 5.74 -14.54
C THR A 174 -14.14 6.39 -15.84
N ASP A 175 -13.57 7.54 -16.18
CA ASP A 175 -13.80 8.27 -17.43
C ASP A 175 -15.25 8.75 -17.53
N TRP A 176 -15.62 9.66 -16.61
CA TRP A 176 -16.92 10.32 -16.61
C TRP A 176 -17.01 11.33 -17.75
N ASN A 177 -18.00 11.19 -18.62
CA ASN A 177 -18.19 12.07 -19.78
C ASN A 177 -19.24 13.20 -19.55
N GLY A 178 -19.83 13.28 -18.36
CA GLY A 178 -20.94 14.20 -18.05
C GLY A 178 -22.29 13.50 -17.83
N SER A 179 -22.46 12.27 -18.32
CA SER A 179 -23.68 11.46 -18.14
C SER A 179 -23.42 10.05 -17.64
N GLU A 180 -22.29 9.43 -18.03
CA GLU A 180 -21.91 8.10 -17.61
C GLU A 180 -20.40 7.88 -17.53
N PHE A 181 -19.99 6.79 -16.88
CA PHE A 181 -18.59 6.33 -16.87
C PHE A 181 -18.32 5.40 -18.05
N GLU A 182 -17.48 5.79 -18.99
CA GLU A 182 -17.25 5.05 -20.23
C GLU A 182 -16.33 3.83 -20.06
N SER A 183 -15.56 3.82 -18.97
CA SER A 183 -14.50 2.85 -18.75
C SER A 183 -14.51 2.26 -17.35
N ASN A 184 -13.73 1.21 -17.19
CA ASN A 184 -13.38 0.59 -15.93
C ASN A 184 -11.87 0.59 -15.72
N VAL A 185 -11.47 0.95 -14.51
CA VAL A 185 -10.11 0.74 -14.04
C VAL A 185 -10.03 -0.62 -13.36
N VAL A 186 -9.06 -1.44 -13.77
CA VAL A 186 -8.77 -2.77 -13.25
C VAL A 186 -7.35 -2.79 -12.69
N VAL A 187 -7.24 -2.99 -11.38
CA VAL A 187 -5.97 -3.15 -10.69
C VAL A 187 -5.70 -4.64 -10.47
N LEU A 188 -4.55 -5.10 -10.93
CA LEU A 188 -4.05 -6.45 -10.68
C LEU A 188 -2.93 -6.37 -9.64
N ALA A 189 -3.04 -7.11 -8.54
CA ALA A 189 -2.02 -7.13 -7.49
C ALA A 189 -1.65 -8.56 -7.06
N ARG A 190 -0.35 -8.83 -6.92
CA ARG A 190 0.17 -10.13 -6.49
C ARG A 190 0.48 -10.12 -5.00
N ARG A 191 0.30 -11.26 -4.33
CA ARG A 191 0.66 -11.43 -2.92
C ARG A 191 2.17 -11.22 -2.72
N VAL A 192 2.56 -10.53 -1.64
CA VAL A 192 3.97 -10.25 -1.27
C VAL A 192 4.21 -10.42 0.22
#